data_AF-G1QEE8-F1
#
_entry.id   AF-G1QEE8-F1
#
_cell.length_a   1.000
_cell.length_b   1.000
_cell.length_c   1.000
_cell.angle_alpha   90.00
_cell.angle_beta   90.00
_cell.angle_gamma   90.00
#
_symmetry.space_group_name_H-M   'P 1'
#
loop_
_entity.id
_entity.type
_entity.pdbx_description
1 polymer ?
#
loop_
_entity_poly.entity_id
_entity_poly.type
_entity_poly.pdbx_seq_one_letter_code
_entity_poly.pdbx_strand_id
1 'polypeptide(L)' 'QNRMKESLALFGTILELPWFKSTSVILFLNKTDILEEKIPTSHLATYFPSFQGPKQDAEAAKQFILDMYSGMYAGCADA' A
#
# COMPACT_ATOMS: atom_id res chain seq x y z
N GLN A 1 -14.97 -6.55 -2.94
CA GLN A 1 -13.97 -5.95 -3.86
C GLN A 1 -12.98 -5.14 -3.04
N ASN A 2 -11.66 -5.39 -3.16
CA ASN A 2 -10.65 -4.76 -2.32
C ASN A 2 -10.17 -3.44 -2.96
N ARG A 3 -10.62 -2.31 -2.39
CA ARG A 3 -10.29 -0.94 -2.85
C ARG A 3 -8.79 -0.63 -2.81
N MET A 4 -8.05 -1.26 -1.91
CA MET A 4 -6.60 -1.04 -1.79
C MET A 4 -5.85 -1.75 -2.93
N LYS A 5 -6.26 -2.95 -3.34
CA LYS A 5 -5.70 -3.61 -4.54
C LYS A 5 -5.93 -2.79 -5.81
N GLU A 6 -7.11 -2.20 -5.94
CA GLU A 6 -7.44 -1.31 -7.05
C GLU A 6 -6.59 -0.04 -7.04
N SER A 7 -6.42 0.60 -5.87
CA SER A 7 -5.52 1.75 -5.72
C SER A 7 -4.07 1.41 -6.05
N LEU A 8 -3.57 0.24 -5.66
CA LEU A 8 -2.22 -0.21 -5.95
C LEU A 8 -2.01 -0.40 -7.46
N ALA A 9 -2.97 -1.02 -8.16
CA ALA A 9 -2.91 -1.18 -9.62
C ALA A 9 -2.90 0.17 -10.35
N LEU A 10 -3.78 1.10 -9.95
CA LEU A 10 -3.83 2.45 -10.52
C LEU A 10 -2.52 3.22 -10.27
N PHE A 11 -1.94 3.08 -9.08
CA PHE A 11 -0.66 3.69 -8.75
C PHE A 11 0.46 3.18 -9.66
N GLY A 12 0.56 1.86 -9.88
CA GLY A 12 1.51 1.28 -10.84
C GLY A 12 1.37 1.85 -12.25
N THR A 13 0.14 1.91 -12.77
CA THR A 13 -0.11 2.47 -14.09
C THR A 13 0.27 3.95 -14.20
N ILE A 14 0.07 4.74 -13.14
CA ILE A 14 0.49 6.15 -13.12
C ILE A 14 2.03 6.26 -13.16
N LEU A 15 2.74 5.41 -12.43
CA LEU A 15 4.20 5.38 -12.41
C LEU A 15 4.81 4.96 -13.75
N GLU A 16 4.13 4.07 -14.49
CA GLU A 16 4.56 3.63 -15.83
C GLU A 16 4.47 4.75 -16.89
N LEU A 17 3.74 5.84 -16.63
CA LEU A 17 3.62 6.95 -17.57
C LEU A 17 4.97 7.69 -17.70
N PRO A 18 5.44 7.99 -18.94
CA PRO A 18 6.74 8.61 -19.18
C PRO A 18 6.96 9.93 -18.44
N TRP A 19 5.89 10.69 -18.20
CA TRP A 19 5.94 11.99 -17.50
C TRP A 19 6.26 11.86 -16.01
N PHE A 20 6.01 10.69 -15.41
CA PHE A 20 6.24 10.44 -13.98
C PHE A 20 7.57 9.72 -13.70
N LYS A 21 8.26 9.18 -14.71
CA LYS A 21 9.56 8.50 -14.55
C LYS A 21 10.65 9.36 -13.91
N SER A 22 10.64 10.66 -14.17
CA SER A 22 11.65 11.61 -13.65
C SER A 22 11.04 12.67 -12.71
N THR A 23 9.83 12.41 -12.20
CA THR A 23 9.10 13.33 -11.32
C THR A 23 9.03 12.76 -9.90
N SER A 24 9.27 13.59 -8.89
CA SER A 24 9.08 13.20 -7.49
C SER A 24 7.60 12.96 -7.18
N VAL A 25 7.29 11.81 -6.59
CA VAL A 25 5.92 11.44 -6.21
C VAL A 25 5.78 11.50 -4.69
N ILE A 26 4.74 12.17 -4.21
CA ILE A 26 4.37 12.19 -2.79
C ILE A 26 3.16 11.28 -2.60
N LEU A 27 3.30 10.24 -1.78
CA LEU A 27 2.22 9.32 -1.43
C LEU A 27 1.58 9.73 -0.11
N PHE A 28 0.24 9.89 -0.12
CA PHE A 28 -0.54 10.10 1.10
C PHE A 28 -1.40 8.87 1.40
N LEU A 29 -1.05 8.15 2.47
CA LEU A 29 -1.90 7.10 3.03
C LEU A 29 -2.98 7.75 3.91
N ASN A 30 -4.13 8.04 3.31
CA ASN A 30 -5.25 8.66 4.01
C ASN A 30 -6.10 7.60 4.76
N LYS A 31 -6.87 8.03 5.76
CA LYS A 31 -7.78 7.22 6.57
C LYS A 31 -7.10 6.13 7.42
N THR A 32 -5.93 6.44 7.97
CA THR A 32 -5.19 5.52 8.87
C THR A 32 -5.97 5.22 10.15
N ASP A 33 -6.81 6.14 10.61
CA ASP A 33 -7.77 5.98 11.70
C ASP A 33 -8.74 4.81 11.46
N ILE A 34 -9.29 4.70 10.25
CA ILE A 34 -10.20 3.60 9.89
C ILE A 34 -9.46 2.26 9.87
N LEU A 35 -8.18 2.26 9.46
CA LEU A 35 -7.35 1.05 9.51
C LEU A 35 -7.13 0.61 10.96
N GLU A 36 -6.77 1.54 11.85
CA GLU A 36 -6.61 1.30 13.29
C GLU A 36 -7.88 0.76 13.94
N GLU A 37 -9.06 1.27 13.58
CA GLU A 37 -10.34 0.81 14.12
C GLU A 37 -10.71 -0.61 13.62
N LYS A 38 -10.31 -0.96 12.39
CA LYS A 38 -10.66 -2.25 11.77
C LYS A 38 -9.67 -3.37 12.08
N ILE A 39 -8.41 -3.07 12.30
CA ILE A 39 -7.35 -4.08 12.57
C ILE A 39 -7.66 -5.05 13.72
N PRO A 40 -8.34 -4.63 14.81
CA PRO A 40 -8.69 -5.51 15.92
C PRO A 40 -9.75 -6.56 15.54
N THR A 41 -10.68 -6.22 14.63
CA THR A 41 -11.82 -7.07 14.25
C THR A 41 -11.60 -7.77 12.91
N SER A 42 -10.75 -7.22 12.05
CA SER A 42 -10.51 -7.67 10.69
C SER A 42 -9.00 -7.72 10.43
N HIS A 43 -8.47 -8.94 10.39
CA HIS A 43 -7.05 -9.14 10.21
C HIS A 43 -6.62 -8.87 8.76
N LEU A 44 -5.54 -8.10 8.59
CA LEU A 44 -5.05 -7.70 7.27
C LEU A 44 -4.69 -8.90 6.37
N ALA A 45 -4.20 -10.00 6.96
CA ALA A 45 -3.82 -11.20 6.23
C ALA A 45 -4.98 -11.85 5.45
N THR A 46 -6.23 -11.63 5.89
CA THR A 46 -7.43 -12.09 5.17
C THR A 46 -7.54 -11.50 3.77
N TYR A 47 -7.03 -10.28 3.58
CA TYR A 47 -7.06 -9.57 2.31
C TYR A 47 -5.72 -9.59 1.57
N PHE A 48 -4.64 -9.63 2.34
CA PHE A 48 -3.26 -9.64 1.89
C PHE A 48 -2.51 -10.80 2.53
N PRO A 49 -2.56 -12.01 1.95
CA PRO A 49 -1.95 -13.21 2.53
C PRO A 49 -0.43 -13.09 2.77
N SER A 50 0.24 -12.19 2.05
CA SER A 50 1.67 -11.89 2.22
C SER A 50 1.99 -11.12 3.50
N PHE A 51 0.98 -10.57 4.19
CA PHE A 51 1.18 -9.92 5.48
C PHE A 51 1.46 -10.96 6.57
N GLN A 52 2.69 -10.96 7.07
CA GLN A 52 3.15 -11.86 8.14
C GLN A 52 3.28 -11.15 9.50
N GLY A 53 2.78 -9.91 9.60
CA GLY A 53 2.83 -9.14 10.83
C GLY A 53 1.87 -9.65 11.92
N PRO A 54 1.99 -9.12 13.16
CA PRO A 54 1.16 -9.55 14.27
C PRO A 54 -0.33 -9.28 14.03
N LYS A 55 -1.18 -10.11 14.62
CA LYS A 55 -2.63 -9.85 14.64
C LYS A 55 -2.92 -8.60 15.47
N GLN A 56 -3.89 -7.82 15.02
CA GLN A 56 -4.37 -6.62 15.71
C GLN A 56 -3.31 -5.51 15.86
N ASP A 57 -2.22 -5.56 15.09
CA ASP A 57 -1.19 -4.53 15.08
C ASP A 57 -1.40 -3.58 13.90
N ALA A 58 -1.83 -2.35 14.23
CA ALA A 58 -2.10 -1.31 13.25
C ALA A 58 -0.81 -0.74 12.65
N GLU A 59 0.26 -0.64 13.43
CA GLU A 59 1.53 -0.09 12.96
C GLU A 59 2.20 -1.05 11.98
N ALA A 60 2.23 -2.35 12.30
CA ALA A 60 2.71 -3.37 11.37
C ALA A 60 1.88 -3.38 10.08
N ALA A 61 0.57 -3.22 10.18
CA ALA A 61 -0.32 -3.13 9.02
C ALA A 61 -0.02 -1.89 8.15
N LYS A 62 0.15 -0.71 8.77
CA LYS A 62 0.52 0.53 8.05
C LYS A 62 1.87 0.39 7.35
N GLN A 63 2.87 -0.14 8.05
CA GLN A 63 4.21 -0.33 7.50
C GLN A 63 4.16 -1.27 6.29
N PHE A 64 3.45 -2.40 6.39
CA PHE A 64 3.29 -3.32 5.27
C PHE A 64 2.62 -2.65 4.07
N ILE A 65 1.58 -1.82 4.29
CA ILE A 65 0.94 -1.08 3.21
C ILE A 65 1.91 -0.11 2.56
N LEU A 66 2.65 0.66 3.37
CA LEU A 66 3.67 1.57 2.86
C LEU A 66 4.71 0.83 2.00
N ASP A 67 5.23 -0.29 2.49
CA ASP A 67 6.22 -1.11 1.80
C ASP A 67 5.71 -1.63 0.45
N MET A 68 4.42 -1.99 0.35
CA MET A 68 3.81 -2.40 -0.93
C MET A 68 3.85 -1.27 -1.97
N TYR A 69 3.48 -0.04 -1.60
CA TYR A 69 3.51 1.10 -2.53
C TYR A 69 4.94 1.52 -2.85
N SER A 70 5.84 1.54 -1.86
CA SER A 70 7.26 1.84 -2.06
C SER A 70 7.95 0.83 -2.96
N GLY A 71 7.65 -0.46 -2.81
CA GLY A 71 8.17 -1.53 -3.68
C GLY A 71 7.76 -1.35 -5.14
N MET A 72 6.52 -0.92 -5.40
CA MET A 72 6.10 -0.59 -6.77
C MET A 72 6.85 0.62 -7.35
N TYR A 73 7.12 1.63 -6.53
CA TYR A 73 7.90 2.79 -6.97
C TYR A 73 9.34 2.43 -7.32
N ALA A 74 10.01 1.65 -6.47
CA ALA A 74 11.38 1.19 -6.71
C ALA A 74 11.50 0.35 -7.99
N GLY A 75 10.57 -0.58 -8.23
CA GLY A 75 10.56 -1.40 -9.44
C GLY A 75 10.38 -0.61 -10.74
N CYS A 76 9.86 0.62 -10.69
CA CYS A 76 9.72 1.50 -11.85
C CYS A 76 10.90 2.46 -12.04
N ALA A 77 11.62 2.81 -10.96
CA ALA A 77 12.76 3.72 -11.02
C ALA A 77 14.00 3.07 -11.67
N ASP A 78 14.10 1.74 -11.58
CA ASP A 78 15.22 0.94 -12.10
C ASP A 78 14.98 0.38 -13.52
N ALA A 79 13.87 0.75 -14.19
CA ALA A 79 13.44 0.23 -15.52
C ALA A 79 13.32 1.30 -16.63
#